data_AF-A0A0A9HIK5-F1
#
_entry.id   AF-A0A0A9HIK5-F1
#
_cell.length_a   1.000
_cell.length_b   1.000
_cell.length_c   1.000
_cell.angle_alpha   90.00
_cell.angle_beta   90.00
_cell.angle_gamma   90.00
#
_symmetry.space_group_name_H-M   'P 1'
#
loop_
_entity.id
_entity.type
_entity.pdbx_description
1 polymer ?
#
loop_
_entity_poly.entity_id
_entity_poly.type
_entity_poly.pdbx_seq_one_letter_code
_entity_poly.pdbx_strand_id
1 'polypeptide(L)'
;MEHAFQICKSRIPTKCQQNNTSSTKHHGLYFFSMMHQAKRDRHLAFFMEIFIVATWNIWKQRNGWIFENKQSSFEAWKKGFHDEMLLQTHRFKQSLKADIISWLNCLA
;
A
#
# COMPACT_ATOMS: atom_id res chain seq x y z
N MET A 1 -7.47 5.80 -13.72
CA MET A 1 -6.59 5.31 -12.63
C MET A 1 -5.49 6.31 -12.24
N GLU A 2 -5.26 7.41 -12.97
CA GLU A 2 -4.20 8.39 -12.64
C GLU A 2 -4.64 9.54 -11.70
N HIS A 3 -5.93 9.81 -11.56
CA HIS A 3 -6.40 10.98 -10.79
C HIS A 3 -6.42 10.78 -9.27
N ALA A 4 -6.21 9.55 -8.76
CA ALA A 4 -6.27 9.27 -7.33
C ALA A 4 -4.99 9.64 -6.56
N PHE A 5 -3.88 9.93 -7.26
CA PHE A 5 -2.59 10.17 -6.63
C PHE A 5 -2.31 11.64 -6.26
N GLN A 6 -3.21 12.57 -6.59
CA GLN A 6 -2.99 14.02 -6.38
C GLN A 6 -3.61 14.61 -5.11
N ILE A 7 -4.26 13.81 -4.26
CA ILE A 7 -4.91 14.30 -3.03
C ILE A 7 -4.11 13.87 -1.81
N CYS A 8 -2.84 14.27 -1.74
CA CYS A 8 -2.03 14.15 -0.53
C CYS A 8 -1.08 15.35 -0.37
N LYS A 9 -1.59 16.56 -0.62
CA LYS A 9 -0.94 17.82 -0.23
C LYS A 9 -1.76 18.54 0.82
N SER A 10 -1.74 18.05 2.07
CA SER A 10 -1.95 18.93 3.22
C SER A 10 -1.60 18.24 4.55
N ARG A 11 -0.52 18.77 5.15
CA ARG A 11 -0.34 19.01 6.59
C ARG A 11 0.24 17.85 7.44
N ILE A 12 1.57 17.74 7.40
CA ILE A 12 2.38 17.28 8.55
C ILE A 12 3.11 18.52 9.10
N PRO A 13 3.07 18.80 10.43
CA PRO A 13 3.75 19.94 11.00
C PRO A 13 5.25 19.65 11.12
N THR A 14 6.05 20.33 10.31
CA THR A 14 7.51 20.34 10.37
C THR A 14 8.01 21.22 11.50
N LYS A 15 8.61 20.62 12.53
CA LYS A 15 9.67 21.27 13.31
C LYS A 15 10.92 20.41 13.23
N CYS A 16 11.83 20.84 12.35
CA CYS A 16 13.28 20.95 12.53
C CYS A 16 13.88 21.37 11.17
N GLN A 17 14.28 22.64 11.09
CA GLN A 17 15.16 23.23 10.08
C GLN A 17 16.59 22.68 10.28
N GLN A 18 17.56 22.64 9.36
CA GLN A 18 17.85 23.21 8.03
C GLN A 18 18.80 22.18 7.34
N ASN A 19 18.91 22.11 6.01
CA ASN A 19 19.99 22.80 5.29
C ASN A 19 19.65 22.95 3.80
N ASN A 20 19.98 24.13 3.29
CA ASN A 20 19.70 24.61 1.96
C ASN A 20 20.37 23.76 0.87
N THR A 21 19.58 23.08 0.03
CA THR A 21 19.79 23.01 -1.41
C THR A 21 18.44 22.71 -2.08
N SER A 22 18.14 23.45 -3.12
CA SER A 22 16.92 23.37 -3.92
C SER A 22 16.70 21.94 -4.44
N SER A 23 15.82 21.15 -3.84
CA SER A 23 15.45 19.86 -4.43
C SER A 23 14.04 19.39 -4.12
N THR A 24 13.13 19.75 -5.02
CA THR A 24 11.80 19.17 -5.11
C THR A 24 11.78 17.87 -5.95
N LYS A 25 12.94 17.31 -6.32
CA LYS A 25 13.06 16.08 -7.15
C LYS A 25 13.59 14.83 -6.42
N HIS A 26 14.14 14.92 -5.20
CA HIS A 26 14.74 13.75 -4.52
C HIS A 26 13.72 12.75 -3.93
N HIS A 27 12.51 13.18 -3.55
CA HIS A 27 11.55 12.30 -2.89
C HIS A 27 11.07 11.13 -3.76
N GLY A 28 10.87 11.35 -5.07
CA GLY A 28 10.44 10.29 -5.98
C GLY A 28 11.50 9.20 -6.12
N LEU A 29 12.76 9.59 -6.24
CA LEU A 29 13.89 8.65 -6.36
C LEU A 29 14.04 7.78 -5.11
N TYR A 30 13.76 8.34 -3.93
CA TYR A 30 13.82 7.59 -2.67
C TYR A 30 12.69 6.55 -2.56
N PHE A 31 11.46 6.89 -2.94
CA PHE A 31 10.33 5.95 -2.91
C PHE A 31 10.57 4.73 -3.81
N PHE A 32 10.96 4.95 -5.07
CA PHE A 32 11.23 3.85 -5.99
C PHE A 32 12.40 2.98 -5.53
N SER A 33 13.43 3.60 -4.93
CA SER A 33 14.55 2.86 -4.34
C SER A 33 14.10 1.97 -3.17
N MET A 34 13.30 2.51 -2.23
CA MET A 34 12.75 1.72 -1.13
C MET A 34 11.85 0.59 -1.61
N MET A 35 10.99 0.86 -2.59
CA MET A 35 10.10 -0.15 -3.19
C MET A 35 10.88 -1.26 -3.87
N HIS A 36 11.93 -0.91 -4.60
CA HIS A 36 12.80 -1.87 -5.27
C HIS A 36 13.57 -2.71 -4.24
N GLN A 37 14.08 -2.08 -3.17
CA GLN A 37 14.75 -2.78 -2.08
C GLN A 37 13.80 -3.77 -1.38
N ALA A 38 12.61 -3.32 -0.99
CA ALA A 38 11.61 -4.18 -0.35
C ALA A 38 11.20 -5.37 -1.22
N LYS A 39 11.10 -5.17 -2.55
CA LYS A 39 10.85 -6.26 -3.49
C LYS A 39 11.97 -7.30 -3.48
N ARG A 40 13.23 -6.86 -3.45
CA ARG A 40 14.40 -7.76 -3.37
C ARG A 40 14.39 -8.54 -2.07
N ASP A 41 14.18 -7.87 -0.94
CA ASP A 41 14.30 -8.48 0.39
C ASP A 41 13.20 -9.52 0.68
N ARG A 42 11.99 -9.32 0.14
CA ARG A 42 10.85 -10.21 0.39
C ARG A 42 10.83 -11.44 -0.50
N HIS A 43 11.53 -11.44 -1.64
CA HIS A 43 11.56 -12.54 -2.61
C HIS A 43 10.18 -13.11 -3.00
N LEU A 44 9.11 -12.30 -2.93
CA LEU A 44 7.77 -12.72 -3.32
C LEU A 44 7.54 -12.45 -4.80
N ALA A 45 7.14 -13.50 -5.54
CA ALA A 45 6.80 -13.39 -6.96
C ALA A 45 5.64 -12.41 -7.24
N PHE A 46 4.83 -12.14 -6.21
CA PHE A 46 3.63 -11.31 -6.25
C PHE A 46 3.72 -10.08 -5.31
N PHE A 47 4.93 -9.54 -5.10
CA PHE A 47 5.15 -8.36 -4.25
C PHE A 47 4.32 -7.15 -4.67
N MET A 48 4.19 -6.89 -5.97
CA MET A 48 3.48 -5.72 -6.47
C MET A 48 1.97 -5.84 -6.23
N GLU A 49 1.43 -7.05 -6.34
CA GLU A 49 0.05 -7.40 -6.06
C GLU A 49 -0.28 -7.12 -4.59
N ILE A 50 0.59 -7.54 -3.67
CA ILE A 50 0.47 -7.20 -2.24
C ILE A 50 0.46 -5.69 -2.06
N PHE A 51 1.44 -4.98 -2.65
CA PHE A 51 1.58 -3.54 -2.47
C PHE A 51 0.35 -2.76 -2.96
N ILE A 52 -0.18 -3.12 -4.13
CA ILE A 52 -1.35 -2.48 -4.73
C ILE A 52 -2.58 -2.68 -3.83
N VAL A 53 -2.82 -3.92 -3.40
CA VAL A 53 -4.00 -4.25 -2.59
C VAL A 53 -3.88 -3.67 -1.17
N ALA A 54 -2.69 -3.64 -0.58
CA ALA A 54 -2.43 -2.99 0.70
C ALA A 54 -2.75 -1.49 0.63
N THR A 55 -2.20 -0.80 -0.38
CA THR A 55 -2.43 0.63 -0.62
C THR A 55 -3.91 0.93 -0.85
N TRP A 56 -4.59 0.10 -1.63
CA TRP A 56 -6.04 0.20 -1.85
C TRP A 56 -6.84 0.08 -0.55
N ASN A 57 -6.49 -0.87 0.33
CA ASN A 57 -7.17 -1.03 1.61
C ASN A 57 -6.92 0.15 2.56
N ILE A 58 -5.72 0.74 2.56
CA ILE A 58 -5.46 1.98 3.33
C ILE A 58 -6.40 3.09 2.85
N TRP A 59 -6.54 3.25 1.53
CA TRP A 59 -7.46 4.21 0.95
C TRP A 59 -8.92 3.95 1.35
N LYS A 60 -9.39 2.69 1.33
CA LYS A 60 -10.73 2.32 1.79
C LYS A 60 -10.96 2.66 3.27
N GLN A 61 -10.00 2.35 4.15
CA GLN A 61 -10.10 2.68 5.58
C GLN A 61 -10.25 4.19 5.81
N ARG A 62 -9.44 5.00 5.12
CA ARG A 62 -9.53 6.47 5.20
C ARG A 62 -10.88 6.99 4.71
N ASN A 63 -11.40 6.44 3.62
CA ASN A 63 -12.69 6.86 3.09
C ASN A 63 -13.85 6.42 3.99
N GLY A 64 -13.81 5.22 4.56
CA GLY A 64 -14.80 4.78 5.53
C GLY A 64 -14.86 5.69 6.76
N TRP A 65 -13.72 6.19 7.22
CA TRP A 65 -13.69 7.18 8.30
C TRP A 65 -14.35 8.51 7.92
N ILE A 66 -14.05 9.03 6.72
CA ILE A 66 -14.58 10.33 6.26
C ILE A 66 -16.09 10.27 5.94
N PHE A 67 -16.54 9.24 5.23
CA PHE A 67 -17.88 9.20 4.65
C PHE A 67 -18.88 8.36 5.45
N GLU A 68 -18.40 7.38 6.21
CA GLU A 68 -19.26 6.40 6.90
C GLU A 68 -19.07 6.44 8.43
N ASN A 69 -18.25 7.37 8.94
CA ASN A 69 -17.84 7.46 10.34
C ASN A 69 -17.33 6.11 10.91
N LYS A 70 -16.75 5.27 10.06
CA LYS A 70 -16.17 3.99 10.45
C LYS A 70 -14.82 4.22 11.10
N GLN A 71 -14.62 3.66 12.29
CA GLN A 71 -13.31 3.71 12.93
C GLN A 71 -12.31 2.85 12.15
N SER A 72 -11.19 3.45 11.76
CA SER A 72 -10.08 2.71 11.20
C SER A 72 -9.33 1.98 12.31
N SER A 73 -9.04 0.70 12.11
CA SER A 73 -8.16 -0.08 12.97
C SER A 73 -7.25 -0.97 12.13
N PHE A 74 -6.15 -1.42 12.71
CA PHE A 74 -5.23 -2.33 12.04
C PHE A 74 -5.90 -3.68 11.74
N GLU A 75 -6.77 -4.17 12.64
CA GLU A 75 -7.53 -5.40 12.48
C GLU A 75 -8.55 -5.30 11.34
N ALA A 76 -9.29 -4.18 11.28
CA ALA A 76 -10.23 -3.91 10.19
C ALA A 76 -9.51 -3.80 8.85
N TRP A 77 -8.33 -3.17 8.83
CA TRP A 77 -7.48 -3.12 7.65
C TRP A 77 -6.94 -4.50 7.26
N LYS A 78 -6.42 -5.29 8.21
CA LYS A 78 -5.88 -6.64 7.97
C LYS A 78 -6.94 -7.55 7.37
N LYS A 79 -8.15 -7.55 7.96
CA LYS A 79 -9.31 -8.31 7.45
C LYS A 79 -9.67 -7.87 6.04
N GLY A 80 -9.84 -6.57 5.80
CA GLY A 80 -10.17 -6.03 4.47
C GLY A 80 -9.09 -6.31 3.43
N PHE A 81 -7.82 -6.27 3.82
CA PHE A 81 -6.69 -6.65 2.97
C PHE A 81 -6.73 -8.12 2.60
N HIS A 82 -6.95 -9.01 3.57
CA HIS A 82 -7.05 -10.44 3.33
C HIS A 82 -8.20 -10.78 2.37
N ASP A 83 -9.39 -10.25 2.64
CA ASP A 83 -10.59 -10.49 1.82
C ASP A 83 -10.41 -9.94 0.39
N GLU A 84 -9.81 -8.75 0.26
CA GLU A 84 -9.51 -8.17 -1.05
C GLU A 84 -8.43 -8.96 -1.79
N MET A 85 -7.34 -9.40 -1.13
CA MET A 85 -6.31 -10.20 -1.79
C MET A 85 -6.89 -11.51 -2.34
N LEU A 86 -7.76 -12.19 -1.58
CA LEU A 86 -8.47 -13.38 -2.05
C LEU A 86 -9.30 -13.09 -3.30
N LEU A 87 -10.06 -12.00 -3.30
CA LEU A 87 -10.86 -11.59 -4.47
C LEU A 87 -9.98 -11.30 -5.69
N GLN A 88 -8.85 -10.61 -5.49
CA GLN A 88 -7.94 -10.27 -6.58
C GLN A 88 -7.21 -11.49 -7.15
N THR A 89 -7.11 -12.62 -6.42
CA THR A 89 -6.56 -13.87 -6.99
C THR A 89 -7.32 -14.39 -8.21
N HIS A 90 -8.59 -14.01 -8.38
CA HIS A 90 -9.37 -14.32 -9.57
C HIS A 90 -8.99 -13.48 -10.79
N ARG A 91 -8.31 -12.35 -10.58
CA ARG A 91 -7.90 -11.40 -11.63
C ARG A 91 -6.41 -11.48 -11.92
N PHE A 92 -5.61 -11.88 -10.94
CA PHE A 92 -4.18 -12.10 -11.11
C PHE A 92 -3.91 -13.34 -11.98
N LYS A 93 -2.64 -13.47 -12.40
CA LYS A 93 -2.19 -14.63 -13.16
C LYS A 93 -2.49 -15.91 -12.38
N GLN A 94 -3.10 -16.88 -13.05
CA GLN A 94 -3.47 -18.15 -12.44
C GLN A 94 -2.29 -18.87 -11.77
N SER A 95 -1.08 -18.71 -12.32
CA SER A 95 0.16 -19.28 -11.76
C SER A 95 0.49 -18.76 -10.35
N LEU A 96 0.06 -17.53 -10.00
CA LEU A 96 0.34 -16.91 -8.69
C LEU A 96 -0.72 -17.27 -7.64
N LYS A 97 -1.88 -17.78 -8.07
CA LYS A 97 -3.04 -17.97 -7.19
C LYS A 97 -2.74 -18.91 -6.03
N ALA A 98 -2.12 -20.06 -6.31
CA ALA A 98 -1.79 -21.05 -5.29
C ALA A 98 -0.82 -20.47 -4.25
N ASP A 99 0.23 -19.78 -4.70
CA ASP A 99 1.23 -19.16 -3.82
C ASP A 99 0.61 -18.06 -2.95
N ILE A 100 -0.26 -17.23 -3.52
CA ILE A 100 -0.96 -16.16 -2.77
C ILE A 100 -1.87 -16.77 -1.70
N ILE A 101 -2.69 -17.78 -2.04
CA ILE A 101 -3.59 -18.42 -1.09
C ILE A 101 -2.79 -19.09 0.04
N SER A 102 -1.72 -19.83 -0.31
CA SER A 102 -0.84 -20.43 0.69
C SER A 102 -0.24 -19.38 1.62
N TRP A 103 0.23 -18.26 1.07
CA TRP A 103 0.80 -17.17 1.85
C TRP A 103 -0.21 -16.49 2.76
N LEU A 104 -1.45 -16.24 2.29
CA LEU A 104 -2.52 -15.66 3.10
C LEU A 104 -2.89 -16.55 4.28
N ASN A 105 -2.95 -17.88 4.09
CA ASN A 105 -3.22 -18.83 5.16
C ASN A 105 -2.14 -18.79 6.27
N CYS A 106 -0.89 -18.47 5.93
CA CYS A 106 0.18 -18.26 6.91
C CYS A 106 0.10 -16.92 7.65
N LEU A 107 -0.68 -15.95 7.15
CA LEU A 107 -0.87 -14.63 7.74
C LEU A 107 -2.09 -14.52 8.66
N ALA A 108 -3.02 -15.48 8.56
CA ALA A 108 -4.30 -15.48 9.28
C ALA A 108 -4.09 -15.39 10.79
#